data_AF-A0A8X6F2J2-F1
#
_entry.id   AF-A0A8X6F2J2-F1
#
_cell.length_a   1.000
_cell.length_b   1.000
_cell.length_c   1.000
_cell.angle_alpha   90.00
_cell.angle_beta   90.00
_cell.angle_gamma   90.00
#
_symmetry.space_group_name_H-M   'P 1'
#
loop_
_entity.id
_entity.type
_entity.pdbx_description
1 polymer ?
#
loop_
_entity_poly.entity_id
_entity_poly.type
_entity_poly.pdbx_seq_one_letter_code
_entity_poly.pdbx_strand_id
1 'polypeptide(L)'
;MSWKASSQQEKLSNYELEMLTIVEALKKFRGYLLGTTTKIVTDCNAFQKTKSKSLEPYNVDKTNPNDHYEVAKVRSNEGPAATSTSADYKKPWTEDITA
;
A
#
# COMPACT_ATOMS: atom_id res chain seq x y z
N MET A 1 -0.21 26.08 -14.82
CA MET A 1 0.56 25.05 -15.54
C MET A 1 -0.15 23.72 -15.36
N SER A 2 -0.81 23.20 -16.41
CA SER A 2 -1.53 21.92 -16.35
C SER A 2 -0.52 20.78 -16.53
N TRP A 3 -0.37 19.93 -15.51
CA TRP A 3 0.39 18.70 -15.67
C TRP A 3 -0.39 17.73 -16.56
N LYS A 4 0.28 17.15 -17.56
CA LYS A 4 -0.32 16.21 -18.52
C LYS A 4 0.14 14.81 -18.09
N ALA A 5 -0.80 14.02 -17.56
CA ALA A 5 -0.54 12.65 -17.14
C ALA A 5 -0.17 11.77 -18.36
N SER A 6 0.69 10.77 -18.17
CA SER A 6 1.03 9.81 -19.23
C SER A 6 -0.18 8.96 -19.63
N SER A 7 -0.16 8.34 -20.80
CA SER A 7 -1.24 7.45 -21.27
C SER A 7 -1.52 6.26 -20.34
N GLN A 8 -0.56 5.89 -19.48
CA GLN A 8 -0.75 4.87 -18.45
C GLN A 8 -1.43 5.44 -17.20
N GLN A 9 -1.21 6.72 -16.91
CA GLN A 9 -1.80 7.41 -15.77
C GLN A 9 -3.26 7.81 -15.99
N GLU A 10 -3.71 7.97 -17.25
CA GLU A 10 -5.11 8.27 -17.57
C GLU A 10 -6.10 7.19 -17.11
N LYS A 11 -5.63 5.96 -16.89
CA LYS A 11 -6.46 4.84 -16.41
C LYS A 11 -6.49 4.71 -14.89
N LEU A 12 -5.66 5.47 -14.19
CA LEU A 12 -5.52 5.39 -12.75
C LEU A 12 -6.66 6.16 -12.08
N SER A 13 -7.11 5.65 -10.94
CA SER A 13 -8.04 6.37 -10.08
C SER A 13 -7.41 7.67 -9.56
N ASN A 14 -8.24 8.66 -9.20
CA ASN A 14 -7.75 9.89 -8.58
C ASN A 14 -6.86 9.61 -7.35
N TYR A 15 -7.19 8.58 -6.58
CA TYR A 15 -6.36 8.14 -5.45
C TYR A 15 -4.96 7.70 -5.90
N GLU A 16 -4.85 6.86 -6.92
CA GLU A 16 -3.57 6.38 -7.43
C GLU A 16 -2.74 7.53 -8.01
N LEU A 17 -3.39 8.50 -8.66
CA LEU A 17 -2.74 9.71 -9.16
C LEU A 17 -2.18 10.58 -8.03
N GLU A 18 -2.95 10.79 -6.96
CA GLU A 18 -2.50 11.53 -5.78
C GLU A 18 -1.33 10.80 -5.09
N MET A 19 -1.40 9.47 -4.98
CA MET A 19 -0.34 8.63 -4.43
C MET A 19 0.95 8.70 -5.24
N LEU A 20 0.85 8.59 -6.56
CA LEU A 20 2.00 8.74 -7.46
C LEU A 20 2.63 10.13 -7.31
N THR A 21 1.81 11.17 -7.25
CA THR A 21 2.28 12.54 -7.07
C THR A 21 3.07 12.71 -5.77
N ILE A 22 2.57 12.15 -4.66
CA ILE A 22 3.29 12.16 -3.37
C ILE A 22 4.63 11.40 -3.49
N VAL A 23 4.62 10.20 -4.07
CA VAL A 23 5.83 9.38 -4.23
C VAL A 23 6.86 10.05 -5.13
N GLU A 24 6.45 10.63 -6.24
CA GLU A 24 7.33 11.37 -7.15
C GLU A 24 7.91 12.62 -6.51
N ALA A 25 7.10 13.38 -5.76
CA ALA A 25 7.58 14.53 -4.99
C ALA A 25 8.66 14.10 -3.97
N LEU A 26 8.40 13.04 -3.20
CA LEU A 26 9.37 12.52 -2.24
C LEU A 26 10.66 12.04 -2.91
N LYS A 27 10.56 11.35 -4.06
CA LYS A 27 11.73 10.95 -4.86
C LYS A 27 12.55 12.15 -5.31
N LYS A 28 11.89 13.21 -5.79
CA LYS A 28 12.54 14.44 -6.26
C LYS A 28 13.26 15.18 -5.13
N PHE A 29 12.66 15.23 -3.93
CA PHE A 29 13.24 15.93 -2.79
C PHE A 29 14.07 15.03 -1.87
N ARG A 30 14.32 13.77 -2.25
CA ARG A 30 15.03 12.77 -1.43
C ARG A 30 16.32 13.30 -0.79
N GLY A 31 17.14 14.04 -1.54
CA GLY A 31 18.40 14.59 -1.03
C GLY A 31 18.22 15.60 0.11
N TYR A 32 17.12 16.36 0.12
CA TYR A 32 16.80 17.34 1.16
C TYR A 32 16.12 16.71 2.37
N LEU A 33 15.35 15.64 2.14
CA LEU A 33 14.60 14.94 3.19
C LEU A 33 15.48 13.91 3.92
N LEU A 34 16.65 13.56 3.38
CA LEU A 34 17.54 12.59 3.98
C LEU A 34 18.10 13.12 5.31
N GLY A 35 17.91 12.35 6.39
CA GLY A 35 18.39 12.72 7.73
C GLY A 35 17.50 13.72 8.46
N THR A 36 16.34 14.10 7.91
CA THR A 36 15.39 15.02 8.56
C THR A 36 14.04 14.36 8.82
N THR A 37 13.45 14.65 9.98
CA THR A 37 12.09 14.23 10.31
C THR A 37 11.09 15.11 9.58
N THR A 38 10.47 14.58 8.52
CA THR A 38 9.59 15.35 7.63
C THR A 38 8.14 14.87 7.73
N LYS A 39 7.22 15.81 7.89
CA LYS A 39 5.77 15.53 7.93
C LYS A 39 5.18 15.73 6.54
N ILE A 40 4.66 14.65 5.95
CA ILE A 40 3.90 14.73 4.69
C ILE A 40 2.51 15.28 5.01
N VAL A 41 2.20 16.47 4.49
CA VAL A 41 0.87 17.09 4.56
C VAL A 41 0.18 16.89 3.22
N THR A 42 -0.96 16.19 3.23
CA THR A 42 -1.79 15.93 2.04
C THR A 42 -3.26 15.91 2.43
N ASP A 43 -4.10 16.42 1.54
CA ASP A 43 -5.56 16.40 1.58
C ASP A 43 -6.16 15.06 1.11
N CYS A 44 -5.34 14.13 0.60
CA CYS A 44 -5.75 12.80 0.21
C CYS A 44 -6.25 11.98 1.43
N ASN A 45 -7.56 11.96 1.63
CA ASN A 45 -8.20 11.24 2.73
C ASN A 45 -7.95 9.72 2.65
N ALA A 46 -7.92 9.17 1.43
CA ALA A 46 -7.64 7.74 1.23
C ALA A 46 -6.23 7.36 1.70
N PHE A 47 -5.24 8.22 1.51
CA PHE A 47 -3.89 8.01 2.03
C PHE A 47 -3.85 8.10 3.56
N GLN A 48 -4.53 9.07 4.16
CA GLN A 48 -4.64 9.19 5.61
C GLN A 48 -5.28 7.93 6.24
N LYS A 49 -6.37 7.43 5.66
CA LYS A 49 -7.03 6.19 6.08
C LYS A 49 -6.18 4.95 5.88
N THR A 50 -5.31 4.95 4.87
CA THR A 50 -4.40 3.82 4.62
C THR A 50 -3.29 3.78 5.67
N LYS A 51 -2.79 4.93 6.14
CA LYS A 51 -1.81 4.98 7.24
C LYS A 51 -2.33 4.40 8.55
N SER A 52 -3.62 4.59 8.86
CA SER A 52 -4.23 4.06 10.08
C SER A 52 -4.59 2.57 9.99
N LYS A 53 -4.55 1.98 8.81
CA LYS A 53 -4.77 0.54 8.63
C LYS A 53 -3.48 -0.19 8.97
N SER A 54 -3.46 -0.81 10.14
CA SER A 54 -2.47 -1.85 10.42
C SER A 54 -2.80 -3.05 9.53
N LEU A 55 -1.88 -3.41 8.63
CA LEU A 55 -1.99 -4.64 7.87
C LEU A 55 -1.81 -5.78 8.87
N GLU A 56 -2.90 -6.39 9.29
CA GLU A 56 -2.82 -7.55 10.16
C GLU A 56 -2.51 -8.81 9.33
N PRO A 57 -1.77 -9.77 9.89
CA PRO A 57 -1.40 -10.97 9.17
C PRO A 57 -2.65 -11.77 8.81
N TYR A 58 -2.57 -12.41 7.65
CA TYR A 58 -3.49 -13.46 7.24
C TYR A 58 -2.70 -14.78 7.18
N ASN A 59 -3.33 -15.85 7.63
CA ASN A 59 -2.81 -17.19 7.43
C ASN A 59 -3.20 -17.67 6.03
N VAL A 60 -2.32 -18.45 5.41
CA VAL A 60 -2.61 -19.14 4.16
C VAL A 60 -3.25 -20.48 4.53
N ASP A 61 -4.51 -20.65 4.17
CA ASP A 61 -5.24 -21.89 4.43
C ASP A 61 -5.04 -22.89 3.30
N LYS A 62 -4.94 -22.41 2.06
CA LYS A 62 -4.84 -23.25 0.87
C LYS A 62 -4.12 -22.56 -0.28
N THR A 63 -3.34 -23.34 -1.03
CA THR A 63 -2.75 -22.94 -2.30
C THR A 63 -3.60 -23.45 -3.46
N ASN A 64 -3.97 -22.55 -4.37
CA ASN A 64 -4.69 -22.82 -5.61
C ASN A 64 -3.74 -22.70 -6.82
N PRO A 65 -4.12 -23.24 -7.99
CA PRO A 65 -3.35 -23.07 -9.22
C PRO A 65 -3.10 -21.59 -9.56
N ASN A 66 -2.02 -21.33 -10.31
CA ASN A 66 -1.59 -19.97 -10.70
C ASN A 66 -1.24 -19.06 -9.51
N ASP A 67 -0.54 -19.58 -8.51
CA ASP A 67 -0.05 -18.81 -7.36
C ASP A 67 -1.11 -17.99 -6.62
N HIS A 68 -2.34 -18.51 -6.62
CA HIS A 68 -3.45 -17.94 -5.87
C HIS A 68 -3.59 -18.67 -4.54
N TYR A 69 -3.94 -17.95 -3.48
CA TYR A 69 -4.01 -18.53 -2.15
C TYR A 69 -5.29 -18.08 -1.45
N GLU A 70 -5.96 -19.03 -0.81
CA GLU A 70 -7.02 -18.73 0.13
C GLU A 70 -6.38 -18.33 1.45
N VAL A 71 -6.81 -17.18 1.96
CA VAL A 71 -6.28 -16.56 3.17
C VAL A 71 -7.39 -16.30 4.16
N ALA A 72 -7.16 -16.69 5.41
CA ALA A 72 -8.02 -16.37 6.53
C ALA A 72 -7.35 -15.35 7.46
N LYS A 73 -8.16 -14.43 7.94
CA LYS A 73 -7.70 -13.36 8.83
C LYS A 73 -7.41 -13.92 10.22
N VAL A 74 -6.28 -13.52 10.80
CA VAL A 74 -5.88 -14.01 12.14
C VAL A 74 -6.71 -13.38 13.26
N ARG A 75 -7.29 -12.19 13.06
CA ARG A 75 -8.09 -11.46 14.06
C ARG A 75 -9.36 -10.83 13.48
N SER A 76 -10.26 -10.42 14.37
CA SER A 76 -11.60 -9.88 14.05
C SER A 76 -11.63 -8.36 13.90
N ASN A 77 -10.77 -7.79 13.05
CA ASN A 77 -10.79 -6.38 12.65
C ASN A 77 -11.49 -6.17 11.29
N GLU A 78 -11.65 -4.92 10.86
CA GLU A 78 -12.39 -4.52 9.64
C GLU A 78 -11.90 -5.21 8.36
N GLY A 79 -12.82 -5.75 7.55
CA GLY A 79 -12.55 -6.45 6.29
C GLY A 79 -13.05 -7.90 6.25
N PRO A 80 -12.98 -8.56 5.09
CA PRO A 80 -13.48 -9.92 4.91
C PRO A 80 -12.65 -10.96 5.68
N ALA A 81 -13.33 -11.89 6.37
CA ALA A 81 -12.70 -12.92 7.20
C ALA A 81 -11.92 -13.97 6.39
N ALA A 82 -12.38 -14.27 5.18
CA ALA A 82 -11.73 -15.17 4.23
C ALA A 82 -11.74 -14.54 2.85
N THR A 83 -10.59 -14.54 2.15
CA THR A 83 -10.46 -14.05 0.78
C THR A 83 -9.50 -14.90 -0.03
N SER A 84 -9.55 -14.75 -1.35
CA SER A 84 -8.60 -15.35 -2.28
C SER A 84 -7.67 -14.23 -2.77
N THR A 85 -6.35 -14.42 -2.70
CA THR A 85 -5.37 -13.40 -3.10
C THR A 85 -4.18 -13.99 -3.87
N SER A 86 -3.73 -13.29 -4.91
CA SER A 86 -2.54 -13.65 -5.70
C SER A 86 -1.25 -13.40 -4.91
N ALA A 87 -0.19 -14.16 -5.22
CA ALA A 87 1.16 -13.96 -4.69
C ALA A 87 1.67 -12.52 -4.86
N ASP A 88 1.33 -11.84 -5.96
CA ASP A 88 1.79 -10.48 -6.27
C ASP A 88 1.39 -9.44 -5.21
N TYR A 89 0.33 -9.71 -4.46
CA TYR A 89 -0.22 -8.82 -3.44
C TYR A 89 0.13 -9.25 -2.01
N LYS A 90 0.93 -10.31 -1.84
CA LYS A 90 1.38 -10.78 -0.53
C LYS A 90 2.75 -10.19 -0.20
N LYS A 91 2.94 -9.83 1.06
CA LYS A 91 4.27 -9.62 1.63
C LYS A 91 4.48 -10.62 2.75
N PRO A 92 5.66 -11.23 2.86
CA PRO A 92 5.97 -12.09 4.00
C PRO A 92 5.85 -11.26 5.29
N TRP A 93 5.17 -11.82 6.28
CA TRP A 93 5.09 -11.22 7.60
C TRP A 93 6.46 -11.35 8.27
N THR A 94 7.20 -10.27 8.35
CA THR A 94 8.39 -10.19 9.19
C THR A 94 7.93 -9.72 10.56
N GLU A 95 7.91 -10.61 11.54
CA GLU A 95 7.97 -10.15 12.94
C GLU A 95 9.25 -9.34 13.04
N ASP A 96 9.15 -8.07 13.47
CA ASP A 96 10.32 -7.24 13.70
C ASP A 96 11.22 -7.99 14.69
N ILE A 97 12.26 -8.63 14.18
CA ILE A 97 13.28 -9.27 15.00
C ILE A 97 13.90 -8.12 15.77
N THR A 98 13.54 -8.01 17.04
CA THR A 98 14.18 -7.12 17.99
C THR A 98 15.67 -7.41 17.96
N ALA A 99 16.43 -6.48 17.37
CA ALA A 99 17.89 -6.40 17.43
C ALA A 99 18.26 -5.03 17.98
#